data_AF-A0A2V7VH29-F1
#
_entry.id   AF-A0A2V7VH29-F1
#
_cell.length_a   1.000
_cell.length_b   1.000
_cell.length_c   1.000
_cell.angle_alpha   90.00
_cell.angle_beta   90.00
_cell.angle_gamma   90.00
#
_symmetry.space_group_name_H-M   'P 1'
#
loop_
_entity.id
_entity.type
_entity.pdbx_description
1 polymer ?
#
loop_
_entity_poly.entity_id
_entity_poly.type
_entity_poly.pdbx_seq_one_letter_code
_entity_poly.pdbx_strand_id
1 'polypeptide(L)'
;MVEAYPNVSTLDLVQVQQAVEEILGRVALAIRFMALFSLAAGAVVLVGAVAASRYQRVREAVLLRTLGATRGQLLRILLAEYASLGVLAAATAILLSAAAAWALVRFGFDAAFALPVPALLALAGVVVALTVVVGLLGSAEVLRRPPLEVLRAE
;
A
#
# COMPACT_ATOMS: atom_id res chain seq x y z
N MET A 1 -47.73 34.75 -30.70
CA MET A 1 -47.16 33.39 -30.66
C MET A 1 -45.71 33.50 -31.12
N VAL A 2 -44.74 33.50 -30.19
CA VAL A 2 -43.28 33.23 -30.36
C VAL A 2 -42.50 33.49 -29.05
N GLU A 3 -43.07 34.07 -27.99
CA GLU A 3 -42.36 34.29 -26.72
C GLU A 3 -42.95 33.44 -25.59
N ALA A 4 -42.45 32.22 -25.38
CA ALA A 4 -42.85 31.47 -24.19
C ALA A 4 -41.70 30.81 -23.41
N TYR A 5 -40.74 30.11 -24.01
CA TYR A 5 -39.71 29.42 -23.21
C TYR A 5 -38.38 29.16 -23.95
N PRO A 6 -37.42 30.11 -24.04
CA PRO A 6 -36.10 29.83 -24.63
C PRO A 6 -35.03 29.38 -23.62
N ASN A 7 -35.22 29.55 -22.30
CA ASN A 7 -34.14 29.37 -21.30
C ASN A 7 -34.45 28.43 -20.11
N VAL A 8 -35.63 27.80 -20.07
CA VAL A 8 -36.08 27.10 -18.83
C VAL A 8 -35.71 25.61 -18.78
N SER A 9 -35.34 24.95 -19.88
CA SER A 9 -34.86 23.56 -19.83
C SER A 9 -33.33 23.42 -19.71
N THR A 10 -32.56 24.46 -19.99
CA THR A 10 -31.09 24.38 -19.97
C THR A 10 -30.48 24.71 -18.61
N LEU A 11 -31.12 25.57 -17.81
CA LEU A 11 -30.66 25.90 -16.45
C LEU A 11 -30.93 24.78 -15.43
N ASP A 12 -32.11 24.15 -15.46
CA ASP A 12 -32.45 23.09 -14.49
C ASP A 12 -31.57 21.84 -14.66
N LEU A 13 -31.26 21.42 -15.89
CA LEU A 13 -30.41 20.25 -16.13
C LEU A 13 -28.96 20.48 -15.68
N VAL A 14 -28.42 21.69 -15.90
CA VAL A 14 -27.08 22.06 -15.43
C VAL A 14 -27.04 22.14 -13.91
N GLN A 15 -28.07 22.69 -13.27
CA GLN A 15 -28.15 22.81 -11.82
C GLN A 15 -28.34 21.44 -11.14
N VAL A 16 -29.12 20.53 -11.73
CA VAL A 16 -29.26 19.15 -11.27
C VAL A 16 -27.94 18.39 -11.44
N GLN A 17 -27.26 18.53 -12.58
CA GLN A 17 -25.95 17.91 -12.77
C GLN A 17 -24.92 18.40 -11.74
N GLN A 18 -24.87 19.72 -11.49
CA GLN A 18 -24.00 20.29 -10.48
C GLN A 18 -24.31 19.77 -9.07
N ALA A 19 -25.60 19.64 -8.72
CA ALA A 19 -25.99 19.06 -7.44
C ALA A 19 -25.56 17.59 -7.31
N VAL A 20 -25.69 16.80 -8.38
CA VAL A 20 -25.23 15.41 -8.41
C VAL A 20 -23.71 15.33 -8.29
N GLU A 21 -22.96 16.12 -9.05
CA GLU A 21 -21.50 16.17 -8.97
C GLU A 21 -21.01 16.60 -7.58
N GLU A 22 -21.71 17.54 -6.93
CA GLU A 22 -21.40 17.97 -5.56
C GLU A 22 -21.64 16.85 -4.55
N ILE A 23 -22.78 16.14 -4.65
CA ILE A 23 -23.08 15.00 -3.78
C ILE A 23 -22.06 13.88 -3.99
N LEU A 24 -21.77 13.51 -5.24
CA LEU A 24 -20.77 12.51 -5.57
C LEU A 24 -19.38 12.93 -5.07
N GLY A 25 -19.04 14.22 -5.16
CA GLY A 25 -17.80 14.77 -4.62
C GLY A 25 -17.71 14.61 -3.10
N ARG A 26 -18.80 14.90 -2.36
CA ARG A 26 -18.86 14.70 -0.90
C ARG A 26 -18.73 13.22 -0.52
N VAL A 27 -19.39 12.32 -1.26
CA VAL A 27 -19.27 10.86 -1.05
C VAL A 27 -17.84 10.39 -1.34
N ALA A 28 -17.23 10.84 -2.44
CA ALA A 28 -15.85 10.51 -2.77
C ALA A 28 -14.85 11.02 -1.71
N LEU A 29 -15.09 12.21 -1.16
CA LEU A 29 -14.28 12.75 -0.06
C LEU A 29 -14.39 11.87 1.20
N ALA A 30 -15.59 11.44 1.56
CA ALA A 30 -15.79 10.53 2.70
C ALA A 30 -15.07 9.19 2.49
N ILE A 31 -15.17 8.60 1.30
CA ILE A 31 -14.46 7.36 0.95
C ILE A 31 -12.94 7.56 1.02
N ARG A 32 -12.41 8.66 0.48
CA ARG A 32 -10.97 8.99 0.56
C ARG A 32 -10.51 9.16 2.01
N PHE A 33 -11.32 9.79 2.85
CA PHE A 33 -11.03 9.92 4.27
C PHE A 33 -10.97 8.56 4.98
N MET A 34 -11.94 7.68 4.72
CA MET A 34 -11.93 6.30 5.26
C MET A 34 -10.71 5.51 4.78
N ALA A 35 -10.34 5.65 3.49
CA ALA A 35 -9.14 5.01 2.95
C ALA A 35 -7.87 5.50 3.65
N LEU A 36 -7.71 6.81 3.84
CA LEU A 36 -6.56 7.38 4.56
C LEU A 36 -6.53 6.93 6.02
N PHE A 37 -7.68 6.89 6.69
CA PHE A 37 -7.78 6.39 8.06
C PHE A 37 -7.38 4.92 8.16
N SER A 38 -7.87 4.09 7.24
CA SER A 38 -7.51 2.66 7.17
C SER A 38 -6.00 2.47 6.93
N LEU A 39 -5.41 3.26 6.03
CA LEU A 39 -3.97 3.26 5.80
C LEU A 39 -3.18 3.67 7.06
N ALA A 40 -3.65 4.69 7.78
CA ALA A 40 -3.03 5.13 9.03
C ALA A 40 -3.09 4.04 10.11
N ALA A 41 -4.25 3.40 10.28
CA ALA A 41 -4.41 2.27 11.19
C ALA A 41 -3.49 1.09 10.80
N GLY A 42 -3.42 0.78 9.51
CA GLY A 42 -2.50 -0.23 8.97
C GLY A 42 -1.04 0.10 9.27
N ALA A 43 -0.63 1.36 9.15
CA ALA A 43 0.72 1.80 9.50
C ALA A 43 1.03 1.59 10.99
N VAL A 44 0.09 1.89 11.89
CA VAL A 44 0.25 1.65 13.34
C VAL A 44 0.42 0.16 13.62
N VAL A 45 -0.42 -0.70 13.02
CA VAL A 45 -0.32 -2.16 13.15
C VAL A 45 1.03 -2.67 12.63
N LEU A 46 1.50 -2.16 11.48
CA LEU A 46 2.80 -2.50 10.92
C LEU A 46 3.96 -2.11 11.85
N VAL A 47 3.92 -0.91 12.44
CA VAL A 47 4.94 -0.48 13.41
C VAL A 47 4.99 -1.44 14.61
N GLY A 48 3.82 -1.83 15.15
CA GLY A 48 3.74 -2.82 16.24
C GLY A 48 4.30 -4.19 15.86
N ALA A 49 3.93 -4.72 14.69
CA ALA A 49 4.42 -6.01 14.19
C ALA A 49 5.94 -5.99 13.94
N VAL A 50 6.45 -4.89 13.38
CA VAL A 50 7.88 -4.69 13.18
C VAL A 50 8.64 -4.59 14.50
N ALA A 51 8.07 -3.92 15.51
CA ALA A 51 8.67 -3.85 16.85
C ALA A 51 8.77 -5.24 17.51
N ALA A 52 7.72 -6.06 17.39
CA ALA A 52 7.72 -7.43 17.91
C ALA A 52 8.75 -8.35 17.22
N SER A 53 8.93 -8.21 15.91
CA SER A 53 9.86 -9.05 15.12
C SER A 53 11.35 -8.70 15.27
N ARG A 54 11.69 -7.59 15.96
CA ARG A 54 13.10 -7.16 16.14
C ARG A 54 13.95 -8.19 16.87
N TYR A 55 13.44 -8.77 17.94
CA TYR A 55 14.21 -9.68 18.81
C TYR A 55 14.63 -10.97 18.10
N GLN A 56 13.78 -11.51 17.21
CA GLN A 56 14.09 -12.73 16.45
C GLN A 56 15.20 -12.49 15.42
N ARG A 57 15.16 -11.37 14.70
CA ARG A 57 16.13 -11.04 13.63
C ARG A 57 17.55 -10.79 14.16
N VAL A 58 17.69 -10.25 15.37
CA VAL A 58 19.00 -10.05 16.01
C VAL A 58 19.70 -11.40 16.25
N ARG A 59 18.96 -12.41 16.74
CA ARG A 59 19.52 -13.74 17.03
C ARG A 59 19.98 -14.45 15.76
N GLU A 60 19.19 -14.40 14.69
CA GLU A 60 19.56 -14.97 13.39
C GLU A 60 20.81 -14.32 12.79
N ALA A 61 20.93 -13.00 12.90
CA ALA A 61 22.10 -12.30 12.38
C ALA A 61 23.38 -12.60 13.17
N VAL A 62 23.28 -12.79 14.49
CA VAL A 62 24.42 -13.24 15.31
C VAL A 62 24.84 -14.65 14.90
N LEU A 63 23.90 -15.58 14.72
CA LEU A 63 24.18 -16.94 14.25
C LEU A 63 24.87 -16.95 12.87
N LEU A 64 24.36 -16.19 11.91
CA LEU A 64 24.97 -16.08 10.58
C LEU A 64 26.37 -15.46 10.63
N ARG A 65 26.60 -14.47 11.50
CA ARG A 65 27.95 -13.90 11.71
C ARG A 65 28.90 -14.89 12.37
N THR A 66 28.44 -15.73 13.30
CA THR A 66 29.28 -16.78 13.90
C THR A 66 29.67 -17.87 12.89
N LEU A 67 28.85 -18.06 11.85
CA LEU A 67 29.15 -18.95 10.71
C LEU A 67 30.03 -18.30 9.63
N GLY A 68 30.52 -17.08 9.85
CA GLY A 68 31.45 -16.40 8.94
C GLY A 68 30.80 -15.59 7.81
N ALA A 69 29.50 -15.32 7.87
CA ALA A 69 28.81 -14.54 6.83
C ALA A 69 29.36 -13.10 6.75
N THR A 70 29.73 -12.68 5.54
CA THR A 70 30.18 -11.31 5.28
C THR A 70 29.00 -10.33 5.25
N ARG A 71 29.24 -9.04 5.54
CA ARG A 71 28.20 -7.99 5.52
C ARG A 71 27.45 -7.92 4.19
N GLY A 72 28.14 -8.14 3.07
CA GLY A 72 27.53 -8.14 1.73
C GLY A 72 26.62 -9.33 1.46
N GLN A 73 26.95 -10.51 1.99
CA GLN A 73 26.06 -11.69 1.91
C GLN A 73 24.79 -11.48 2.71
N LEU A 74 24.90 -10.94 3.93
CA LEU A 74 23.73 -10.63 4.75
C LEU A 74 22.78 -9.64 4.07
N LEU A 75 23.34 -8.59 3.45
CA LEU A 75 22.52 -7.59 2.75
C LEU A 75 21.81 -8.16 1.52
N ARG A 76 22.45 -9.07 0.77
CA ARG A 76 21.81 -9.76 -0.37
C ARG A 76 20.68 -10.69 0.09
N ILE A 77 20.86 -11.40 1.20
CA ILE A 77 19.83 -12.27 1.77
C ILE A 77 18.61 -11.43 2.18
N LEU A 78 18.83 -10.34 2.93
CA LEU A 78 17.74 -9.46 3.36
C LEU A 78 17.03 -8.80 2.16
N LEU A 79 17.79 -8.35 1.16
CA LEU A 79 17.19 -7.81 -0.06
C LEU A 79 16.30 -8.84 -0.76
N ALA A 80 16.77 -10.09 -0.91
CA ALA A 80 15.98 -11.15 -1.54
C ALA A 80 14.73 -11.50 -0.73
N GLU A 81 14.85 -11.59 0.60
CA GLU A 81 13.74 -11.85 1.51
C GLU A 81 12.66 -10.76 1.39
N TYR A 82 13.02 -9.50 1.62
CA TYR A 82 12.04 -8.41 1.57
C TYR A 82 11.51 -8.13 0.16
N ALA A 83 12.30 -8.36 -0.89
CA ALA A 83 11.81 -8.28 -2.26
C ALA A 83 10.77 -9.37 -2.53
N SER A 84 11.00 -10.61 -2.08
CA SER A 84 10.03 -11.70 -2.24
C SER A 84 8.73 -11.42 -1.48
N LEU A 85 8.83 -10.91 -0.25
CA LEU A 85 7.66 -10.49 0.55
C LEU A 85 6.91 -9.32 -0.13
N GLY A 86 7.64 -8.34 -0.66
CA GLY A 86 7.04 -7.21 -1.39
C GLY A 86 6.29 -7.67 -2.64
N VAL A 87 6.85 -8.62 -3.40
CA VAL A 87 6.20 -9.16 -4.60
C VAL A 87 4.92 -9.92 -4.23
N LEU A 88 4.95 -10.73 -3.18
CA LEU A 88 3.77 -11.45 -2.69
C LEU A 88 2.69 -10.47 -2.19
N ALA A 89 3.08 -9.40 -1.48
CA ALA A 89 2.15 -8.37 -1.04
C ALA A 89 1.53 -7.60 -2.21
N ALA A 90 2.34 -7.22 -3.21
CA ALA A 90 1.84 -6.55 -4.41
C ALA A 90 0.89 -7.44 -5.22
N ALA A 91 1.23 -8.72 -5.38
CA ALA A 91 0.38 -9.69 -6.08
C ALA A 91 -0.99 -9.86 -5.39
N THR A 92 -1.00 -10.03 -4.07
CA THR A 92 -2.25 -10.18 -3.30
C THR A 92 -3.08 -8.90 -3.33
N ALA A 93 -2.47 -7.72 -3.20
CA ALA A 93 -3.14 -6.44 -3.32
C ALA A 93 -3.77 -6.22 -4.70
N ILE A 94 -3.05 -6.57 -5.78
CA ILE A 94 -3.57 -6.51 -7.15
C ILE A 94 -4.76 -7.44 -7.31
N LEU A 95 -4.66 -8.69 -6.87
CA LEU A 95 -5.74 -9.66 -7.00
C LEU A 95 -7.00 -9.21 -6.26
N LEU A 96 -6.85 -8.76 -5.01
CA LEU A 96 -7.97 -8.28 -4.18
C LEU A 96 -8.62 -7.03 -4.77
N SER A 97 -7.82 -6.05 -5.17
CA SER A 97 -8.35 -4.79 -5.74
C SER A 97 -8.99 -5.01 -7.10
N ALA A 98 -8.40 -5.82 -7.97
CA ALA A 98 -8.98 -6.15 -9.27
C ALA A 98 -10.27 -6.95 -9.12
N ALA A 99 -10.34 -7.92 -8.21
CA ALA A 99 -11.55 -8.69 -7.94
C ALA A 99 -12.67 -7.79 -7.37
N ALA A 100 -12.35 -6.91 -6.43
CA ALA A 100 -13.31 -5.96 -5.86
C ALA A 100 -13.82 -4.96 -6.93
N ALA A 101 -12.92 -4.43 -7.76
CA ALA A 101 -13.29 -3.51 -8.83
C ALA A 101 -14.13 -4.20 -9.91
N TRP A 102 -13.78 -5.44 -10.28
CA TRP A 102 -14.56 -6.23 -11.22
C TRP A 102 -15.98 -6.52 -10.69
N ALA A 103 -16.09 -6.93 -9.42
CA ALA A 103 -17.39 -7.16 -8.79
C ALA A 103 -18.22 -5.87 -8.75
N LEU A 104 -17.62 -4.75 -8.36
CA LEU A 104 -18.33 -3.47 -8.29
C LEU A 104 -18.85 -3.04 -9.67
N VAL A 105 -18.04 -3.16 -10.72
CA VAL A 105 -18.45 -2.80 -12.09
C VAL A 105 -19.53 -3.74 -12.60
N ARG A 106 -19.39 -5.06 -12.37
CA ARG A 106 -20.32 -6.07 -12.87
C ARG A 106 -21.69 -6.02 -12.19
N PHE A 107 -21.74 -5.76 -10.88
CA PHE A 107 -22.98 -5.78 -10.10
C PHE A 107 -23.56 -4.39 -9.82
N GLY A 108 -22.75 -3.33 -9.83
CA GLY A 108 -23.19 -1.98 -9.46
C GLY A 108 -23.42 -1.03 -10.63
N PHE A 109 -22.65 -1.17 -11.72
CA PHE A 109 -22.61 -0.14 -12.78
C PHE A 109 -22.89 -0.67 -14.20
N ASP A 110 -22.97 -1.99 -14.39
CA ASP A 110 -23.21 -2.68 -15.68
C ASP A 110 -22.35 -2.13 -16.84
N ALA A 111 -21.11 -1.72 -16.51
CA ALA A 111 -20.19 -1.06 -17.42
C ALA A 111 -19.04 -1.98 -17.86
N ALA A 112 -18.28 -1.56 -18.88
CA ALA A 112 -17.09 -2.28 -19.33
C ALA A 112 -15.93 -2.11 -18.33
N PHE A 113 -15.44 -3.22 -17.77
CA PHE A 113 -14.30 -3.22 -16.86
C PHE A 113 -12.99 -3.08 -17.65
N ALA A 114 -12.23 -2.00 -17.37
CA ALA A 114 -10.91 -1.78 -17.95
C ALA A 114 -9.86 -1.72 -16.84
N LEU A 115 -8.85 -2.58 -16.93
CA LEU A 115 -7.71 -2.59 -16.02
C LEU A 115 -6.60 -1.67 -16.55
N PRO A 116 -6.21 -0.60 -15.84
CA PRO A 116 -5.07 0.21 -16.20
C PRO A 116 -3.77 -0.52 -15.82
N VAL A 117 -3.39 -1.51 -16.61
CA VAL A 117 -2.16 -2.33 -16.44
C VAL A 117 -0.91 -1.49 -16.13
N PRO A 118 -0.59 -0.38 -16.83
CA PRO A 118 0.62 0.38 -16.52
C PRO A 118 0.59 1.02 -15.13
N ALA A 119 -0.57 1.53 -14.69
CA ALA A 119 -0.71 2.11 -13.35
C ALA A 119 -0.60 1.03 -12.26
N LEU A 120 -1.15 -0.15 -12.53
CA LEU A 120 -1.12 -1.29 -11.62
C LEU A 120 0.31 -1.83 -11.43
N LEU A 121 1.08 -1.94 -12.52
CA LEU A 121 2.50 -2.32 -12.47
C LEU A 121 3.35 -1.26 -11.76
N ALA A 122 3.09 0.03 -12.01
CA ALA A 122 3.77 1.11 -11.30
C ALA A 122 3.52 1.03 -9.78
N LEU A 123 2.26 0.83 -9.37
CA LEU A 123 1.89 0.65 -7.97
C LEU A 123 2.53 -0.59 -7.35
N ALA A 124 2.57 -1.72 -8.06
CA ALA A 124 3.27 -2.92 -7.60
C ALA A 124 4.76 -2.64 -7.34
N GLY A 125 5.43 -1.95 -8.26
CA GLY A 125 6.81 -1.53 -8.09
C GLY A 125 7.02 -0.65 -6.86
N VAL A 126 6.11 0.31 -6.62
CA VAL A 126 6.12 1.16 -5.43
C VAL A 126 5.95 0.34 -4.16
N VAL A 127 5.01 -0.61 -4.12
CA VAL A 127 4.79 -1.48 -2.96
C VAL A 127 6.03 -2.32 -2.66
N VAL A 128 6.61 -2.98 -3.67
CA VAL A 128 7.84 -3.78 -3.51
C VAL A 128 8.97 -2.92 -2.98
N ALA A 129 9.21 -1.75 -3.60
CA ALA A 129 10.25 -0.83 -3.18
C ALA A 129 10.04 -0.34 -1.73
N LEU A 130 8.80 -0.01 -1.36
CA LEU A 130 8.46 0.41 -0.02
C LEU A 130 8.69 -0.70 1.00
N THR A 131 8.28 -1.94 0.70
CA THR A 131 8.52 -3.10 1.57
C THR A 131 10.02 -3.35 1.78
N VAL A 132 10.82 -3.26 0.72
CA VAL A 132 12.28 -3.39 0.80
C VAL A 132 12.89 -2.27 1.65
N VAL A 133 12.51 -1.01 1.41
CA VAL A 133 13.03 0.13 2.18
C VAL A 133 12.67 0.01 3.66
N VAL A 134 11.40 -0.28 3.97
CA VAL A 134 10.93 -0.43 5.36
C VAL A 134 11.61 -1.63 6.04
N GLY A 135 11.73 -2.76 5.34
CA GLY A 135 12.42 -3.96 5.84
C GLY A 135 13.90 -3.71 6.11
N LEU A 136 14.60 -3.01 5.21
CA LEU A 136 16.00 -2.65 5.38
C LEU A 136 16.19 -1.63 6.51
N LEU A 137 15.36 -0.60 6.61
CA LEU A 137 15.39 0.35 7.73
C LEU A 137 15.10 -0.36 9.06
N GLY A 138 14.17 -1.31 9.07
CA GLY A 138 13.89 -2.17 10.22
C GLY A 138 15.02 -3.15 10.57
N SER A 139 15.91 -3.42 9.63
CA SER A 139 17.07 -4.30 9.84
C SER A 139 18.38 -3.52 9.98
N ALA A 140 18.37 -2.19 9.79
CA ALA A 140 19.56 -1.37 9.81
C ALA A 140 20.29 -1.43 11.16
N GLU A 141 19.55 -1.64 12.25
CA GLU A 141 20.11 -1.79 13.59
C GLU A 141 20.80 -3.16 13.78
N VAL A 142 20.30 -4.21 13.13
CA VAL A 142 20.95 -5.53 13.07
C VAL A 142 22.29 -5.45 12.32
N LEU A 143 22.37 -4.61 11.28
CA LEU A 143 23.62 -4.34 10.57
C LEU A 143 24.59 -3.45 11.37
N ARG A 144 24.07 -2.46 12.11
CA ARG A 144 24.86 -1.45 12.83
C ARG A 144 25.36 -1.89 14.21
N ARG A 145 24.66 -2.76 14.94
CA ARG A 145 25.12 -3.18 16.26
C ARG A 145 26.32 -4.15 16.13
N PRO A 146 27.48 -3.80 16.71
CA PRO A 146 28.59 -4.72 16.82
C PRO A 146 28.19 -5.88 17.75
N PRO A 147 28.62 -7.12 17.44
CA PRO A 147 28.24 -8.34 18.17
C PRO A 147 28.67 -8.39 19.66
N LEU A 148 29.34 -7.35 20.18
CA LEU A 148 29.90 -7.29 21.53
C LEU A 148 28.96 -6.68 22.59
N GLU A 149 27.86 -6.02 22.21
CA GLU A 149 26.89 -5.50 23.19
C GLU A 149 25.90 -6.56 23.67
N VAL A 150 25.60 -7.56 22.84
CA VAL A 150 24.65 -8.63 23.18
C VAL A 150 25.26 -9.60 24.21
N LEU A 151 26.59 -9.71 24.26
CA LEU A 151 27.31 -10.55 25.23
C LEU A 151 27.63 -9.84 26.56
N ARG A 152 27.24 -8.57 26.73
CA ARG A 152 27.43 -7.77 27.96
C ARG A 152 26.13 -7.53 28.74
N ALA A 153 25.01 -8.03 28.21
CA ALA A 153 23.70 -7.97 28.87
C ALA A 153 23.34 -9.31 29.55
N GLU A 154 24.25 -10.28 29.53
CA GLU A 154 24.34 -11.43 30.44
C GLU A 154 25.56 -11.21 31.35
#